data_AF-A0A6L8GGE7-F1
#
_entry.id   AF-A0A6L8GGE7-F1
#
_cell.length_a   1.000
_cell.length_b   1.000
_cell.length_c   1.000
_cell.angle_alpha   90.00
_cell.angle_beta   90.00
_cell.angle_gamma   90.00
#
_symmetry.space_group_name_H-M   'P 1'
#
loop_
_entity.id
_entity.type
_entity.pdbx_description
1 polymer ?
#
loop_
_entity_poly.entity_id
_entity_poly.type
_entity_poly.pdbx_seq_one_letter_code
_entity_poly.pdbx_strand_id
1 'polypeptide(L)'
;LFKHHQFQVILKPSPDAAQRIYLDSLEACGIDPTRHDVRFEEDNWESPTLGAWGIGWQVLLDGLEITQFTYFQQAGGIDLAPISVELTYGLERIAMHLQGVDNVYDLEWAPGVKYGDVRHREEVEQSKYAFGQVDLAAGEYARAHRELFDRYYELTEQLLASGLTLPALDHCLKCSHTFNLLDASGSIGVTERAAYILRVRKLAVAIAEAHVAWEQASAFAKASAEGS
;
A
#
# COMPACT_ATOMS: atom_id res chain seq x y z
N LEU A 1 10.25 5.02 -9.97
CA LEU A 1 10.25 5.41 -8.55
C LEU A 1 10.09 4.17 -7.71
N PHE A 2 11.19 3.71 -7.11
CA PHE A 2 11.22 2.67 -6.09
C PHE A 2 10.43 3.11 -4.84
N LYS A 3 10.52 4.39 -4.47
CA LYS A 3 9.68 5.04 -3.46
C LYS A 3 8.98 6.26 -4.06
N HIS A 4 7.69 6.38 -3.78
CA HIS A 4 6.84 7.50 -4.17
C HIS A 4 5.87 7.80 -3.01
N HIS A 5 5.20 8.94 -3.06
CA HIS A 5 4.30 9.36 -1.99
C HIS A 5 2.85 9.18 -2.41
N GLN A 6 2.15 8.37 -1.63
CA GLN A 6 0.71 8.30 -1.68
C GLN A 6 0.11 9.20 -0.60
N PHE A 7 -0.92 9.95 -0.95
CA PHE A 7 -1.84 10.50 0.04
C PHE A 7 -3.02 9.56 0.17
N GLN A 8 -3.22 9.01 1.37
CA GLN A 8 -4.20 7.96 1.61
C GLN A 8 -5.41 8.50 2.35
N VAL A 9 -6.61 8.24 1.82
CA VAL A 9 -7.87 8.53 2.50
C VAL A 9 -8.69 7.26 2.61
N ILE A 10 -9.15 6.94 3.82
CA ILE A 10 -10.12 5.87 4.08
C ILE A 10 -11.37 6.49 4.69
N LEU A 11 -12.53 6.26 4.08
CA LEU A 11 -13.83 6.65 4.62
C LEU A 11 -14.65 5.39 4.89
N LYS A 12 -15.02 5.19 6.16
CA LYS A 12 -15.81 4.04 6.62
C LYS A 12 -16.92 4.51 7.58
N PRO A 13 -18.22 4.34 7.24
CA PRO A 13 -18.72 3.79 5.98
C PRO A 13 -18.39 4.71 4.79
N SER A 14 -18.39 4.14 3.58
CA SER A 14 -18.30 4.95 2.36
C SER A 14 -19.47 5.93 2.26
N PRO A 15 -19.23 7.23 2.03
CA PRO A 15 -20.29 8.18 1.76
C PRO A 15 -20.80 8.06 0.31
N ASP A 16 -22.09 8.37 0.10
CA ASP A 16 -22.70 8.43 -1.25
C ASP A 16 -22.01 9.46 -2.15
N ALA A 17 -21.51 10.55 -1.55
CA ALA A 17 -20.87 11.66 -2.24
C ALA A 17 -19.33 11.50 -2.41
N ALA A 18 -18.78 10.28 -2.30
CA ALA A 18 -17.33 10.07 -2.30
C ALA A 18 -16.61 10.65 -3.54
N GLN A 19 -17.19 10.50 -4.74
CA GLN A 19 -16.63 11.12 -5.97
C GLN A 19 -16.67 12.65 -5.93
N ARG A 20 -17.73 13.24 -5.37
CA ARG A 20 -17.83 14.70 -5.24
C ARG A 20 -16.77 15.23 -4.27
N ILE A 21 -16.61 14.58 -3.11
CA ILE A 21 -15.58 14.92 -2.13
C ILE A 21 -14.18 14.85 -2.75
N TYR A 22 -13.93 13.86 -3.60
CA TYR A 22 -12.68 13.73 -4.34
C TYR A 22 -12.49 14.89 -5.35
N LEU A 23 -13.49 15.22 -6.17
CA LEU A 23 -13.39 16.33 -7.12
C LEU A 23 -13.19 17.68 -6.42
N ASP A 24 -13.87 17.90 -5.29
CA ASP A 24 -13.70 19.09 -4.46
C ASP A 24 -12.27 19.18 -3.89
N SER A 25 -11.62 18.03 -3.61
CA SER A 25 -10.23 18.00 -3.16
C SER A 25 -9.25 18.39 -4.27
N LEU A 26 -9.49 17.96 -5.52
CA LEU A 26 -8.72 18.39 -6.68
C LEU A 26 -8.84 19.90 -6.92
N GLU A 27 -10.07 20.43 -6.87
CA GLU A 27 -10.34 21.87 -6.96
C GLU A 27 -9.58 22.67 -5.89
N ALA A 28 -9.61 22.19 -4.64
CA ALA A 28 -8.89 22.81 -3.53
C ALA A 28 -7.35 22.79 -3.72
N CYS A 29 -6.82 21.84 -4.49
CA CYS A 29 -5.41 21.75 -4.85
C CYS A 29 -5.04 22.51 -6.14
N GLY A 30 -5.99 23.22 -6.76
CA GLY A 30 -5.76 24.05 -7.94
C GLY A 30 -5.98 23.35 -9.28
N ILE A 31 -6.57 22.16 -9.29
CA ILE A 31 -6.97 21.46 -10.52
C ILE A 31 -8.45 21.75 -10.74
N ASP A 32 -8.79 22.46 -11.83
CA ASP A 32 -10.18 22.77 -12.20
C ASP A 32 -10.74 21.69 -13.13
N PRO A 33 -11.65 20.79 -12.67
CA PRO A 33 -12.20 19.71 -13.49
C PRO A 33 -13.03 20.18 -14.68
N THR A 34 -13.39 21.47 -14.75
CA THR A 34 -14.08 22.04 -15.93
C THR A 34 -13.12 22.41 -17.06
N ARG A 35 -11.82 22.50 -16.75
CA ARG A 35 -10.75 22.87 -17.68
C ARG A 35 -9.86 21.69 -18.06
N HIS A 36 -9.97 20.58 -17.34
CA HIS A 36 -9.20 19.36 -17.52
C HIS A 36 -10.12 18.16 -17.75
N ASP A 37 -9.65 17.20 -18.54
CA ASP A 37 -10.37 15.96 -18.79
C ASP A 37 -10.15 14.98 -17.63
N VAL A 38 -11.06 15.00 -16.65
CA VAL A 38 -11.06 14.07 -15.51
C VAL A 38 -11.98 12.89 -15.80
N ARG A 39 -11.42 11.69 -15.89
CA ARG A 39 -12.15 10.46 -16.22
C ARG A 39 -12.02 9.42 -15.12
N PHE A 40 -13.13 8.76 -14.82
CA PHE A 40 -13.20 7.59 -13.97
C PHE A 40 -13.32 6.37 -14.87
N GLU A 41 -12.25 5.58 -14.98
CA GLU A 41 -12.24 4.35 -15.77
C GLU A 41 -12.30 3.16 -14.82
N GLU A 42 -13.21 2.22 -15.08
CA GLU A 42 -13.40 1.05 -14.22
C GLU A 42 -12.11 0.24 -14.12
N ASP A 43 -11.66 0.02 -12.88
CA ASP A 43 -10.51 -0.81 -12.58
C ASP A 43 -10.69 -1.47 -11.21
N ASN A 44 -10.61 -2.80 -11.17
CA ASN A 44 -10.76 -3.56 -9.95
C ASN A 44 -9.40 -3.77 -9.31
N TRP A 45 -9.33 -3.61 -7.99
CA TRP A 45 -8.08 -3.73 -7.26
C TRP A 45 -8.04 -5.03 -6.46
N GLU A 46 -6.91 -5.72 -6.50
CA GLU A 46 -6.63 -6.89 -5.67
C GLU A 46 -5.22 -6.80 -5.07
N SER A 47 -5.11 -7.12 -3.78
CA SER A 47 -3.86 -7.44 -3.13
C SER A 47 -3.90 -8.87 -2.58
N PRO A 48 -3.36 -9.84 -3.33
CA PRO A 48 -3.38 -11.24 -2.95
C PRO A 48 -2.66 -11.52 -1.62
N THR A 49 -1.61 -10.76 -1.30
CA THR A 49 -0.83 -10.89 -0.06
C THR A 49 -1.59 -10.36 1.16
N LEU A 50 -2.54 -9.44 0.98
CA LEU A 50 -3.39 -8.92 2.06
C LEU A 50 -4.73 -9.66 2.16
N GLY A 51 -5.04 -10.56 1.21
CA GLY A 51 -6.38 -11.13 1.09
C GLY A 51 -7.44 -10.03 0.97
N ALA A 52 -7.12 -8.97 0.24
CA ALA A 52 -7.95 -7.78 0.10
C ALA A 52 -8.29 -7.56 -1.37
N TRP A 53 -9.53 -7.19 -1.64
CA TRP A 53 -9.97 -6.84 -2.98
C TRP A 53 -11.14 -5.85 -2.93
N GLY A 54 -11.29 -5.10 -4.01
CA GLY A 54 -12.35 -4.12 -4.15
C GLY A 54 -12.64 -3.78 -5.60
N ILE A 55 -13.76 -3.09 -5.79
CA ILE A 55 -14.18 -2.54 -7.08
C ILE A 55 -13.98 -1.04 -7.08
N GLY A 56 -13.75 -0.43 -8.23
CA GLY A 56 -13.70 1.02 -8.30
C GLY A 56 -13.17 1.53 -9.62
N TRP A 57 -12.36 2.58 -9.54
CA TRP A 57 -11.89 3.31 -10.71
C TRP A 57 -10.43 3.71 -10.56
N GLN A 58 -9.71 3.67 -11.67
CA GLN A 58 -8.56 4.53 -11.86
C GLN A 58 -9.06 5.90 -12.34
N VAL A 59 -8.49 6.98 -11.79
CA VAL A 59 -8.85 8.35 -12.19
C VAL A 59 -7.73 8.94 -13.04
N LEU A 60 -8.07 9.32 -14.27
CA LEU A 60 -7.16 9.98 -15.20
C LEU A 60 -7.43 11.48 -15.24
N LEU A 61 -6.37 12.27 -15.29
CA LEU A 61 -6.34 13.71 -15.51
C LEU A 61 -5.55 13.98 -16.78
N ASP A 62 -6.22 14.42 -17.84
CA ASP A 62 -5.62 14.65 -19.18
C ASP A 62 -4.82 13.44 -19.69
N GLY A 63 -5.30 12.23 -19.38
CA GLY A 63 -4.66 10.96 -19.76
C GLY A 63 -3.57 10.46 -18.80
N LEU A 64 -3.24 11.21 -17.75
CA LEU A 64 -2.34 10.76 -16.67
C LEU A 64 -3.17 10.20 -15.50
N GLU A 65 -2.97 8.94 -15.15
CA GLU A 65 -3.59 8.34 -13.96
C GLU A 65 -3.05 9.01 -12.68
N ILE A 66 -3.91 9.68 -11.90
CA ILE A 66 -3.51 10.44 -10.71
C ILE A 66 -4.05 9.87 -9.39
N THR A 67 -5.04 8.97 -9.44
CA THR A 67 -5.68 8.43 -8.22
C THR A 67 -6.25 7.04 -8.47
N GLN A 68 -6.12 6.14 -7.50
CA GLN A 68 -6.91 4.92 -7.42
C GLN A 68 -8.07 5.12 -6.44
N PHE A 69 -9.27 4.71 -6.86
CA PHE A 69 -10.51 4.74 -6.09
C PHE A 69 -10.95 3.29 -5.87
N THR A 70 -11.09 2.84 -4.61
CA THR A 70 -11.38 1.42 -4.31
C THR A 70 -12.43 1.30 -3.22
N TYR A 71 -13.52 0.59 -3.50
CA TYR A 71 -14.51 0.14 -2.52
C TYR A 71 -14.18 -1.27 -2.08
N PHE A 72 -13.57 -1.40 -0.90
CA PHE A 72 -13.15 -2.69 -0.38
C PHE A 72 -14.33 -3.61 -0.09
N GLN A 73 -14.36 -4.75 -0.76
CA GLN A 73 -15.32 -5.81 -0.47
C GLN A 73 -14.78 -6.76 0.60
N GLN A 74 -13.46 -6.99 0.58
CA GLN A 74 -12.76 -7.85 1.52
C GLN A 74 -11.43 -7.23 1.95
N ALA A 75 -11.04 -7.44 3.21
CA ALA A 75 -9.70 -7.16 3.70
C ALA A 75 -9.26 -8.23 4.71
N GLY A 76 -8.03 -8.75 4.60
CA GLY A 76 -7.57 -9.83 5.48
C GLY A 76 -8.42 -11.09 5.36
N GLY A 77 -9.03 -11.36 4.20
CA GLY A 77 -9.98 -12.48 4.02
C GLY A 77 -11.34 -12.28 4.68
N ILE A 78 -11.62 -11.11 5.25
CA ILE A 78 -12.88 -10.79 5.94
C ILE A 78 -13.73 -9.89 5.07
N ASP A 79 -14.98 -10.31 4.82
CA ASP A 79 -15.96 -9.51 4.09
C ASP A 79 -16.36 -8.28 4.91
N LEU A 80 -16.38 -7.11 4.27
CA LEU A 80 -16.58 -5.84 4.97
C LEU A 80 -18.04 -5.41 4.99
N ALA A 81 -18.54 -5.13 6.20
CA ALA A 81 -19.82 -4.47 6.44
C ALA A 81 -19.70 -3.51 7.64
N PRO A 82 -19.82 -2.17 7.47
CA PRO A 82 -19.98 -1.47 6.20
C PRO A 82 -18.68 -1.47 5.36
N ILE A 83 -18.85 -1.28 4.05
CA ILE A 83 -17.76 -1.12 3.08
C ILE A 83 -17.00 0.20 3.36
N SER A 84 -15.67 0.13 3.24
CA SER A 84 -14.80 1.31 3.20
C SER A 84 -14.57 1.73 1.76
N VAL A 85 -14.51 3.03 1.51
CA VAL A 85 -13.91 3.57 0.27
C VAL A 85 -12.51 4.08 0.59
N GLU A 86 -11.60 3.78 -0.32
CA GLU A 86 -10.21 4.18 -0.32
C GLU A 86 -9.93 5.12 -1.51
N LEU A 87 -9.28 6.25 -1.23
CA LEU A 87 -8.75 7.17 -2.23
C LEU A 87 -7.23 7.23 -2.07
N THR A 88 -6.51 6.83 -3.11
CA THR A 88 -5.04 6.74 -3.11
C THR A 88 -4.51 7.69 -4.17
N TYR A 89 -4.05 8.88 -3.75
CA TYR A 89 -3.56 9.91 -4.67
C TYR A 89 -2.07 9.73 -4.97
N GLY A 90 -1.69 9.78 -6.25
CA GLY A 90 -0.28 9.81 -6.68
C GLY A 90 0.29 11.22 -6.64
N LEU A 91 0.92 11.60 -5.51
CA LEU A 91 1.31 12.99 -5.26
C LEU A 91 2.31 13.53 -6.28
N GLU A 92 3.31 12.74 -6.69
CA GLU A 92 4.27 13.17 -7.71
C GLU A 92 3.59 13.48 -9.04
N ARG A 93 2.63 12.64 -9.48
CA ARG A 93 1.90 12.85 -10.74
C ARG A 93 1.03 14.11 -10.70
N ILE A 94 0.32 14.32 -9.60
CA ILE A 94 -0.50 15.52 -9.38
C ILE A 94 0.36 16.78 -9.39
N ALA A 95 1.48 16.77 -8.66
CA ALA A 95 2.36 17.93 -8.57
C ALA A 95 3.12 18.19 -9.88
N MET A 96 3.51 17.16 -10.63
CA MET A 96 4.07 17.30 -11.98
C MET A 96 3.08 18.01 -12.91
N HIS A 97 1.81 17.62 -12.88
CA HIS A 97 0.76 18.26 -13.65
C HIS A 97 0.60 19.75 -13.28
N LEU A 98 0.48 20.05 -11.98
CA LEU A 98 0.34 21.42 -11.48
C LEU A 98 1.53 22.33 -11.81
N GLN A 99 2.74 21.77 -11.85
CA GLN A 99 3.96 22.52 -12.17
C GLN A 99 4.32 22.51 -13.66
N GLY A 100 3.59 21.76 -14.49
CA GLY A 100 3.86 21.67 -15.93
C GLY A 100 5.22 21.06 -16.25
N VAL A 101 5.64 20.03 -15.51
CA VAL A 101 6.92 19.32 -15.74
C VAL A 101 6.68 17.85 -16.09
N ASP A 102 7.41 17.35 -17.09
CA ASP A 102 7.25 15.98 -17.59
C ASP A 102 8.17 14.95 -16.89
N ASN A 103 9.10 15.43 -16.06
CA ASN A 103 10.03 14.60 -15.32
C ASN A 103 9.91 14.90 -13.81
N VAL A 104 9.68 13.86 -13.03
CA VAL A 104 9.51 13.97 -11.57
C VAL A 104 10.73 14.59 -10.90
N TYR A 105 11.95 14.41 -11.42
CA TYR A 105 13.15 14.99 -10.82
C TYR A 105 13.27 16.50 -11.02
N ASP A 106 12.55 17.06 -11.99
CA ASP A 106 12.50 18.50 -12.27
C ASP A 106 11.42 19.24 -11.47
N LEU A 107 10.56 18.49 -10.74
CA LEU A 107 9.57 19.01 -9.82
C LEU A 107 10.24 19.82 -8.71
N GLU A 108 9.69 20.99 -8.38
CA GLU A 108 10.09 21.79 -7.23
C GLU A 108 9.43 21.25 -5.96
N TRP A 109 10.25 20.64 -5.08
CA TRP A 109 9.81 20.04 -3.82
C TRP A 109 9.53 21.10 -2.75
N ALA A 110 10.36 22.13 -2.73
CA ALA A 110 10.26 23.30 -1.87
C ALA A 110 10.92 24.49 -2.61
N PRO A 111 10.72 25.76 -2.16
CA PRO A 111 11.29 26.91 -2.84
C PRO A 111 12.80 26.76 -3.12
N GLY A 112 13.16 26.69 -4.40
CA GLY A 112 14.54 26.54 -4.88
C GLY A 112 15.15 25.12 -4.73
N VAL A 113 14.37 24.11 -4.36
CA VAL A 113 14.84 22.73 -4.15
C VAL A 113 14.09 21.79 -5.09
N LYS A 114 14.82 21.04 -5.93
CA LYS A 114 14.21 20.06 -6.84
C LYS A 114 14.02 18.71 -6.16
N TYR A 115 13.02 17.95 -6.61
CA TYR A 115 12.80 16.56 -6.19
C TYR A 115 14.05 15.71 -6.46
N GLY A 116 14.75 15.98 -7.56
CA GLY A 116 16.03 15.36 -7.89
C GLY A 116 17.08 15.53 -6.79
N ASP A 117 17.20 16.73 -6.21
CA ASP A 117 18.16 17.04 -5.14
C ASP A 117 17.88 16.23 -3.87
N VAL A 118 16.62 15.87 -3.63
CA VAL A 118 16.17 15.16 -2.43
C VAL A 118 16.19 13.65 -2.62
N ARG A 119 15.72 13.14 -3.78
CA ARG A 119 15.34 11.73 -3.97
C ARG A 119 16.10 11.00 -5.06
N HIS A 120 16.77 11.68 -5.99
CA HIS A 120 17.41 10.99 -7.13
C HIS A 120 18.49 10.01 -6.66
N ARG A 121 19.32 10.40 -5.68
CA ARG A 121 20.32 9.50 -5.09
C ARG A 121 19.67 8.27 -4.45
N GLU A 122 18.58 8.46 -3.70
CA GLU A 122 17.84 7.36 -3.07
C GLU A 122 17.31 6.39 -4.14
N GLU A 123 16.72 6.90 -5.22
CA GLU A 123 16.23 6.05 -6.32
C GLU A 123 17.36 5.19 -6.91
N VAL A 124 18.50 5.79 -7.22
CA VAL A 124 19.64 5.10 -7.84
C VAL A 124 20.18 4.01 -6.91
N GLU A 125 20.41 4.32 -5.64
CA GLU A 125 20.97 3.38 -4.68
C GLU A 125 19.97 2.26 -4.34
N GLN A 126 18.70 2.58 -4.11
CA GLN A 126 17.67 1.59 -3.80
C GLN A 126 17.37 0.68 -4.98
N SER A 127 17.34 1.20 -6.20
CA SER A 127 17.15 0.38 -7.40
C SER A 127 18.29 -0.62 -7.56
N LYS A 128 19.54 -0.17 -7.43
CA LYS A 128 20.70 -1.08 -7.47
C LYS A 128 20.58 -2.18 -6.43
N TYR A 129 20.25 -1.83 -5.18
CA TYR A 129 20.06 -2.81 -4.11
C TYR A 129 18.93 -3.80 -4.43
N ALA A 130 17.73 -3.31 -4.77
CA ALA A 130 16.55 -4.14 -5.00
C ALA A 130 16.72 -5.09 -6.19
N PHE A 131 17.46 -4.69 -7.22
CA PHE A 131 17.82 -5.54 -8.36
C PHE A 131 19.05 -6.42 -8.10
N GLY A 132 19.55 -6.49 -6.85
CA GLY A 132 20.69 -7.33 -6.47
C GLY A 132 22.04 -6.87 -7.00
N GLN A 133 22.17 -5.62 -7.47
CA GLN A 133 23.42 -5.02 -7.95
C GLN A 133 24.29 -4.54 -6.79
N VAL A 134 24.72 -5.48 -5.96
CA VAL A 134 25.58 -5.28 -4.79
C VAL A 134 26.87 -6.09 -4.94
N ASP A 135 27.90 -5.75 -4.16
CA ASP A 135 29.15 -6.53 -4.09
C ASP A 135 28.96 -7.79 -3.23
N LEU A 136 28.07 -8.66 -3.69
CA LEU A 136 27.69 -9.93 -3.07
C LEU A 136 27.29 -10.90 -4.18
N ALA A 137 27.66 -12.17 -4.07
CA ALA A 137 27.24 -13.15 -5.07
C ALA A 137 25.71 -13.26 -5.09
N ALA A 138 25.10 -13.40 -6.27
CA ALA A 138 23.64 -13.45 -6.40
C ALA A 138 22.98 -14.55 -5.53
N GLY A 139 23.62 -15.71 -5.41
CA GLY A 139 23.16 -16.79 -4.53
C GLY A 139 23.22 -16.43 -3.04
N GLU A 140 24.21 -15.63 -2.62
CA GLU A 140 24.32 -15.15 -1.24
C GLU A 140 23.29 -14.06 -0.94
N TYR A 141 23.05 -13.15 -1.89
CA TYR A 141 21.98 -12.15 -1.79
C TYR A 141 20.61 -12.83 -1.61
N ALA A 142 20.30 -13.80 -2.48
CA ALA A 142 19.07 -14.57 -2.40
C ALA A 142 18.96 -15.31 -1.06
N ARG A 143 20.03 -16.00 -0.64
CA ARG A 143 20.05 -16.72 0.65
C ARG A 143 19.78 -15.80 1.83
N ALA A 144 20.45 -14.65 1.90
CA ALA A 144 20.29 -13.70 3.00
C ALA A 144 18.84 -13.20 3.13
N HIS A 145 18.20 -12.85 2.02
CA HIS A 145 16.82 -12.36 2.03
C HIS A 145 15.81 -13.50 2.31
N ARG A 146 16.08 -14.73 1.87
CA ARG A 146 15.25 -15.89 2.22
C ARG A 146 15.32 -16.18 3.73
N GLU A 147 16.51 -16.18 4.31
CA GLU A 147 16.71 -16.34 5.75
C GLU A 147 15.99 -15.24 6.56
N LEU A 148 16.09 -13.98 6.13
CA LEU A 148 15.36 -12.87 6.75
C LEU A 148 13.84 -13.05 6.66
N PHE A 149 13.33 -13.44 5.49
CA PHE A 149 11.90 -13.72 5.32
C PHE A 149 11.42 -14.79 6.29
N ASP A 150 12.13 -15.92 6.36
CA ASP A 150 11.75 -17.05 7.22
C ASP A 150 11.79 -16.64 8.70
N ARG A 151 12.80 -15.87 9.12
CA ARG A 151 12.87 -15.33 10.49
C ARG A 151 11.71 -14.40 10.83
N TYR A 152 11.37 -13.46 9.95
CA TYR A 152 10.24 -12.58 10.18
C TYR A 152 8.92 -13.35 10.20
N TYR A 153 8.78 -14.35 9.35
CA TYR A 153 7.60 -15.19 9.26
C TYR A 153 7.41 -15.99 10.56
N GLU A 154 8.43 -16.70 11.02
CA GLU A 154 8.42 -17.47 12.29
C GLU A 154 8.10 -16.57 13.49
N LEU A 155 8.74 -15.40 13.56
CA LEU A 155 8.50 -14.45 14.65
C LEU A 155 7.07 -13.90 14.61
N THR A 156 6.51 -13.64 13.43
CA THR A 156 5.11 -13.22 13.29
C THR A 156 4.15 -14.27 13.84
N GLU A 157 4.37 -15.56 13.53
CA GLU A 157 3.54 -16.65 14.08
C GLU A 157 3.65 -16.73 15.61
N GLN A 158 4.84 -16.56 16.17
CA GLN A 158 5.04 -16.53 17.64
C GLN A 158 4.35 -15.34 18.30
N LEU A 159 4.39 -14.16 17.68
CA LEU A 159 3.73 -12.95 18.18
C LEU A 159 2.20 -13.11 18.17
N LEU A 160 1.65 -13.68 17.09
CA LEU A 160 0.22 -14.03 17.03
C LEU A 160 -0.17 -15.03 18.11
N ALA A 161 0.61 -16.10 18.30
CA ALA A 161 0.38 -17.08 19.37
C ALA A 161 0.47 -16.46 20.77
N SER A 162 1.21 -15.35 20.91
CA SER A 162 1.33 -14.59 22.16
C SER A 162 0.25 -13.52 22.34
N GLY A 163 -0.71 -13.40 21.41
CA GLY A 163 -1.76 -12.38 21.45
C GLY A 163 -1.27 -10.96 21.13
N LEU A 164 -0.11 -10.81 20.50
CA LEU A 164 0.51 -9.51 20.19
C LEU A 164 0.25 -9.12 18.72
N THR A 165 -1.01 -8.75 18.42
CA THR A 165 -1.49 -8.48 17.05
C THR A 165 -0.74 -7.35 16.34
N LEU A 166 -0.51 -6.21 17.00
CA LEU A 166 0.16 -5.07 16.35
C LEU A 166 1.66 -5.35 16.07
N PRO A 167 2.44 -5.92 17.01
CA PRO A 167 3.80 -6.38 16.68
C PRO A 167 3.85 -7.44 15.57
N ALA A 168 2.85 -8.31 15.48
CA ALA A 168 2.73 -9.27 14.40
C ALA A 168 2.50 -8.57 13.05
N LEU A 169 1.66 -7.54 13.01
CA LEU A 169 1.46 -6.71 11.81
C LEU A 169 2.78 -6.11 11.31
N ASP A 170 3.58 -5.51 12.20
CA ASP A 170 4.88 -4.93 11.83
C ASP A 170 5.83 -5.95 11.20
N HIS A 171 5.84 -7.19 11.68
CA HIS A 171 6.69 -8.26 11.13
C HIS A 171 6.14 -8.85 9.83
N CYS A 172 4.82 -8.92 9.69
CA CYS A 172 4.18 -9.28 8.42
C CYS A 172 4.53 -8.29 7.31
N LEU A 173 4.59 -6.99 7.62
CA LEU A 173 5.05 -5.96 6.68
C LEU A 173 6.51 -6.19 6.26
N LYS A 174 7.39 -6.61 7.18
CA LYS A 174 8.77 -6.99 6.86
C LYS A 174 8.82 -8.22 5.94
N CYS A 175 7.99 -9.24 6.17
CA CYS A 175 7.86 -10.37 5.26
C CYS A 175 7.48 -9.90 3.85
N SER A 176 6.45 -9.05 3.73
CA SER A 176 6.01 -8.52 2.44
C SER A 176 7.12 -7.73 1.73
N HIS A 177 7.86 -6.90 2.45
CA HIS A 177 8.95 -6.12 1.88
C HIS A 177 10.11 -7.01 1.41
N THR A 178 10.54 -7.97 2.25
CA THR A 178 11.62 -8.90 1.89
C THR A 178 11.23 -9.77 0.69
N PHE A 179 9.95 -10.17 0.60
CA PHE A 179 9.42 -10.85 -0.58
C PHE A 179 9.58 -9.98 -1.85
N ASN A 180 9.24 -8.69 -1.79
CA ASN A 180 9.39 -7.79 -2.94
C ASN A 180 10.85 -7.65 -3.39
N LEU A 181 11.83 -7.66 -2.46
CA LEU A 181 13.24 -7.65 -2.80
C LEU A 181 13.67 -8.95 -3.52
N LEU A 182 13.17 -10.10 -3.05
CA LEU A 182 13.43 -11.38 -3.70
C LEU A 182 12.80 -11.45 -5.11
N ASP A 183 11.59 -10.93 -5.29
CA ASP A 183 10.89 -10.86 -6.58
C ASP A 183 11.63 -9.92 -7.55
N ALA A 184 11.92 -8.69 -7.12
CA ALA A 184 12.58 -7.67 -7.95
C ALA A 184 13.99 -8.08 -8.42
N SER A 185 14.76 -8.76 -7.55
CA SER A 185 16.10 -9.27 -7.89
C SER A 185 16.09 -10.51 -8.80
N GLY A 186 14.92 -11.06 -9.13
CA GLY A 186 14.82 -12.31 -9.88
C GLY A 186 15.30 -13.54 -9.10
N SER A 187 15.37 -13.44 -7.77
CA SER A 187 15.88 -14.51 -6.89
C SER A 187 14.89 -15.66 -6.69
N ILE A 188 13.62 -15.49 -7.10
CA ILE A 188 12.55 -16.47 -6.97
C ILE A 188 11.89 -16.76 -8.32
N GLY A 189 11.57 -18.04 -8.58
CA GLY A 189 10.81 -18.43 -9.77
C GLY A 189 9.29 -18.21 -9.61
N VAL A 190 8.53 -18.38 -10.70
CA VAL A 190 7.05 -18.19 -10.73
C VAL A 190 6.34 -19.03 -9.66
N THR A 191 6.71 -20.31 -9.54
CA THR A 191 6.13 -21.22 -8.54
C THR A 191 6.44 -20.80 -7.11
N GLU A 192 7.69 -20.38 -6.85
CA GLU A 192 8.10 -19.89 -5.53
C GLU A 192 7.37 -18.60 -5.17
N ARG A 193 7.21 -17.69 -6.13
CA ARG A 193 6.48 -16.43 -5.95
C ARG A 193 5.05 -16.66 -5.44
N ALA A 194 4.32 -17.60 -6.03
CA ALA A 194 2.99 -17.96 -5.56
C ALA A 194 3.01 -18.49 -4.10
N ALA A 195 4.02 -19.28 -3.73
CA ALA A 195 4.17 -19.78 -2.37
C ALA A 195 4.47 -18.65 -1.36
N TYR A 196 5.33 -17.69 -1.70
CA TYR A 196 5.57 -16.51 -0.85
C TYR A 196 4.31 -15.68 -0.65
N ILE A 197 3.53 -15.44 -1.72
CA ILE A 197 2.26 -14.71 -1.65
C ILE A 197 1.30 -15.38 -0.66
N LEU A 198 1.15 -16.71 -0.76
CA LEU A 198 0.27 -17.47 0.15
C LEU A 198 0.76 -17.41 1.60
N ARG A 199 2.07 -17.43 1.84
CA ARG A 199 2.65 -17.29 3.19
C ARG A 199 2.34 -15.92 3.79
N VAL A 200 2.57 -14.84 3.05
CA VAL A 200 2.23 -13.48 3.54
C VAL A 200 0.72 -13.35 3.77
N ARG A 201 -0.09 -13.87 2.85
CA ARG A 201 -1.57 -13.89 2.98
C ARG A 201 -2.02 -14.60 4.25
N LYS A 202 -1.45 -15.75 4.56
CA LYS A 202 -1.77 -16.50 5.80
C LYS A 202 -1.56 -15.63 7.04
N LEU A 203 -0.44 -14.90 7.13
CA LEU A 203 -0.16 -14.00 8.24
C LEU A 203 -1.16 -12.84 8.29
N ALA A 204 -1.39 -12.18 7.15
CA ALA A 204 -2.31 -11.03 7.07
C ALA A 204 -3.74 -11.39 7.49
N VAL A 205 -4.25 -12.55 7.05
CA VAL A 205 -5.58 -13.07 7.45
C VAL A 205 -5.64 -13.32 8.95
N ALA A 206 -4.65 -14.04 9.51
CA ALA A 206 -4.61 -14.33 10.94
C ALA A 206 -4.51 -13.06 11.80
N ILE A 207 -3.78 -12.05 11.34
CA ILE A 207 -3.70 -10.73 11.99
C ILE A 207 -5.06 -10.02 11.96
N ALA A 208 -5.76 -10.04 10.82
CA ALA A 208 -7.08 -9.43 10.70
C ALA A 208 -8.11 -10.12 11.62
N GLU A 209 -8.13 -11.45 11.66
CA GLU A 209 -8.98 -12.23 12.56
C GLU A 209 -8.70 -11.88 14.03
N ALA A 210 -7.42 -11.85 14.42
CA ALA A 210 -7.01 -11.49 15.78
C ALA A 210 -7.41 -10.05 16.16
N HIS A 211 -7.32 -9.11 15.22
CA HIS A 211 -7.72 -7.73 15.43
C HIS A 211 -9.24 -7.60 15.62
N VAL A 212 -10.05 -8.26 14.78
CA VAL A 212 -11.51 -8.25 14.90
C VAL A 212 -11.96 -8.89 16.22
N ALA A 213 -11.34 -10.01 16.63
CA ALA A 213 -11.63 -10.64 17.91
C ALA A 213 -11.35 -9.70 19.10
N TRP A 214 -10.25 -8.93 19.04
CA TRP A 214 -9.91 -7.95 20.05
C TRP A 214 -10.93 -6.80 20.13
N GLU A 215 -11.37 -6.26 18.99
CA GLU A 215 -12.39 -5.21 18.92
C GLU A 215 -13.73 -5.68 19.51
N GLN A 216 -14.16 -6.89 19.17
CA GLN A 216 -15.40 -7.46 19.70
C GLN A 216 -15.36 -7.67 21.22
N ALA A 217 -14.26 -8.20 21.74
CA ALA A 217 -14.06 -8.37 23.17
C ALA A 217 -14.03 -7.02 23.91
N SER A 218 -13.36 -6.02 23.32
CA SER A 218 -13.27 -4.68 23.87
C SER A 218 -14.61 -3.94 23.88
N ALA A 219 -15.41 -4.10 22.82
CA ALA A 219 -16.76 -3.55 22.76
C ALA A 219 -17.70 -4.18 23.81
N PHE A 220 -17.64 -5.50 23.99
CA PHE A 220 -18.42 -6.21 25.01
C PHE A 220 -18.07 -5.77 26.44
N ALA A 221 -16.77 -5.60 26.73
CA ALA A 221 -16.31 -5.13 28.03
C ALA A 221 -16.83 -3.71 28.36
N LYS A 222 -16.83 -2.80 27.38
CA LYS A 222 -17.36 -1.44 27.55
C LYS A 222 -18.87 -1.44 27.81
N ALA A 223 -19.64 -2.18 27.02
CA ALA A 223 -21.09 -2.28 27.19
C ALA A 223 -21.49 -2.86 28.56
N SER A 224 -20.71 -3.83 29.06
CA SER A 224 -20.93 -4.43 30.38
C SER A 224 -20.65 -3.48 31.54
N ALA A 225 -19.70 -2.55 31.37
CA ALA A 225 -19.34 -1.55 32.37
C ALA A 225 -20.31 -0.34 32.40
N GLU A 226 -20.98 -0.03 31.28
CA GLU A 226 -21.99 1.03 31.21
C GLU A 226 -23.37 0.58 31.71
N GLY A 227 -23.63 -0.73 31.77
CA GLY A 227 -24.87 -1.32 32.28
C GLY A 227 -24.89 -1.65 33.78
N SER A 228 -23.79 -1.40 34.51
CA SER A 228 -23.62 -1.63 35.95
C SER A 228 -23.53 -0.34 36.74
#